data_AF-A0A246A876-F1
#
_entry.id   AF-A0A246A876-F1
#
_cell.length_a   1.000
_cell.length_b   1.000
_cell.length_c   1.000
_cell.angle_alpha   90.00
_cell.angle_beta   90.00
_cell.angle_gamma   90.00
#
_symmetry.space_group_name_H-M   'P 1'
#
loop_
_entity.id
_entity.type
_entity.pdbx_description
1 polymer ?
#
loop_
_entity_poly.entity_id
_entity_poly.type
_entity_poly.pdbx_seq_one_letter_code
_entity_poly.pdbx_strand_id
1 'polypeptide(L)'
;MQLFAAAAFAQTLGEASGNFVEIKSTSGFTHNNFMNKQWLKRKSNGSDWLSTTLVDGIGVDGSFLTPGVDSKTWWERDPATGNQTWGTGNTVQLTLNGPIPGVPNPTLEINSQDNGWLMSTRGRAFSTGNINGIKFYSGYEDDYEKWSGIASVAEDIYSNHTGLTLYSNKTEKVRIAANGNVGIGTTNPGEKLSIDSQENGWLISMRGRAHQAGNLNGLKFYSGYEDDFQKWAGIASVAEDVHSNHTALTLYTNQTEKLRVTGNGDVGIGTISPKEKLSVNGKIRAHEVKVEITNWPDYVFEKGYKPPSLAALENYISKNKHLPEIPSEDEVAEKGIELGDMNRLLLKKIEEMTIYLIEMKKENNKQQNQIDALKKRLIN
;
A
#
# COMPACT_ATOMS: atom_id res chain seq x y z
N MET A 1 -6.63 -92.05 29.43
CA MET A 1 -6.58 -92.05 27.95
C MET A 1 -7.19 -90.73 27.49
N GLN A 2 -6.44 -89.95 26.72
CA GLN A 2 -6.76 -88.58 26.31
C GLN A 2 -8.09 -88.47 25.56
N LEU A 3 -8.80 -87.36 25.77
CA LEU A 3 -9.39 -86.57 24.68
C LEU A 3 -9.70 -85.16 25.20
N PHE A 4 -8.84 -84.22 24.80
CA PHE A 4 -9.05 -82.78 24.97
C PHE A 4 -10.22 -82.35 24.05
N ALA A 5 -11.26 -81.74 24.62
CA ALA A 5 -12.21 -80.93 23.87
C ALA A 5 -11.87 -79.45 24.09
N ALA A 6 -11.14 -78.86 23.15
CA ALA A 6 -10.98 -77.42 23.08
C ALA A 6 -12.30 -76.82 22.55
N ALA A 7 -13.09 -76.20 23.43
CA ALA A 7 -14.22 -75.39 23.02
C ALA A 7 -13.70 -74.11 22.36
N ALA A 8 -13.64 -74.10 21.03
CA ALA A 8 -13.45 -72.88 20.26
C ALA A 8 -14.75 -72.07 20.34
N PHE A 9 -14.73 -70.92 21.03
CA PHE A 9 -15.77 -69.91 20.93
C PHE A 9 -15.78 -69.37 19.49
N ALA A 10 -16.65 -69.90 18.64
CA ALA A 10 -16.94 -69.32 17.33
C ALA A 10 -17.82 -68.08 17.54
N GLN A 11 -17.20 -66.90 17.60
CA GLN A 11 -17.91 -65.63 17.60
C GLN A 11 -18.56 -65.44 16.22
N THR A 12 -19.87 -65.18 16.17
CA THR A 12 -20.60 -65.00 14.90
C THR A 12 -20.10 -63.76 14.16
N LEU A 13 -19.46 -63.96 13.01
CA LEU A 13 -18.99 -62.92 12.12
C LEU A 13 -20.20 -62.30 11.40
N GLY A 14 -20.54 -61.05 11.70
CA GLY A 14 -21.77 -60.42 11.18
C GLY A 14 -21.80 -60.24 9.64
N GLU A 15 -23.00 -60.03 9.09
CA GLU A 15 -23.25 -60.11 7.63
C GLU A 15 -22.97 -58.86 6.80
N ALA A 16 -22.79 -57.69 7.41
CA ALA A 16 -22.60 -56.40 6.73
C ALA A 16 -21.12 -56.03 6.53
N SER A 17 -20.82 -55.32 5.43
CA SER A 17 -19.54 -54.62 5.24
C SER A 17 -19.26 -53.67 6.41
N GLY A 18 -18.02 -53.65 6.92
CA GLY A 18 -17.63 -52.85 8.08
C GLY A 18 -17.83 -53.53 9.44
N ASN A 19 -18.52 -54.67 9.52
CA ASN A 19 -18.56 -55.48 10.74
C ASN A 19 -17.15 -55.91 11.16
N PHE A 20 -16.91 -55.93 12.46
CA PHE A 20 -15.64 -56.25 13.07
C PHE A 20 -15.79 -57.30 14.17
N VAL A 21 -14.76 -58.13 14.37
CA VAL A 21 -14.70 -59.12 15.45
C VAL A 21 -13.33 -59.08 16.14
N GLU A 22 -13.30 -59.19 17.47
CA GLU A 22 -12.04 -59.22 18.23
C GLU A 22 -11.46 -60.63 18.12
N ILE A 23 -10.24 -60.76 17.62
CA ILE A 23 -9.59 -62.07 17.45
C ILE A 23 -8.50 -62.34 18.48
N LYS A 24 -7.95 -61.30 19.10
CA LYS A 24 -6.95 -61.44 20.17
C LYS A 24 -6.88 -60.17 21.00
N SER A 25 -6.82 -60.32 22.32
CA SER A 25 -6.41 -59.26 23.24
C SER A 25 -5.18 -59.73 24.01
N THR A 26 -4.19 -58.85 24.15
CA THR A 26 -3.03 -59.08 25.03
C THR A 26 -2.95 -57.91 26.02
N SER A 27 -3.04 -58.20 27.32
CA SER A 27 -2.91 -57.22 28.40
C SER A 27 -1.53 -57.34 29.08
N GLY A 28 -0.88 -56.20 29.35
CA GLY A 28 0.34 -56.11 30.16
C GLY A 28 0.13 -56.17 31.67
N PHE A 29 1.21 -56.39 32.44
CA PHE A 29 1.23 -56.57 33.90
C PHE A 29 0.73 -55.36 34.72
N THR A 30 0.47 -55.63 36.01
CA THR A 30 -0.32 -54.91 37.03
C THR A 30 -0.11 -53.40 37.24
N HIS A 31 0.83 -52.74 36.56
CA HIS A 31 1.10 -51.30 36.73
C HIS A 31 1.01 -50.49 35.43
N ASN A 32 0.75 -51.12 34.28
CA ASN A 32 0.45 -50.46 33.01
C ASN A 32 -0.51 -51.32 32.19
N ASN A 33 -1.76 -50.86 32.00
CA ASN A 33 -2.76 -51.55 31.17
C ASN A 33 -2.48 -51.34 29.68
N PHE A 34 -1.41 -51.95 29.16
CA PHE A 34 -1.20 -52.03 27.72
C PHE A 34 -2.22 -53.00 27.14
N MET A 35 -3.20 -52.51 26.35
CA MET A 35 -4.09 -53.35 25.58
C MET A 35 -3.60 -53.41 24.12
N ASN A 36 -3.48 -54.61 23.56
CA ASN A 36 -3.27 -54.79 22.13
C ASN A 36 -4.39 -55.69 21.61
N LYS A 37 -5.32 -55.10 20.85
CA LYS A 37 -6.50 -55.79 20.33
C LYS A 37 -6.40 -55.98 18.83
N GLN A 38 -6.33 -57.23 18.39
CA GLN A 38 -6.39 -57.57 16.98
C GLN A 38 -7.85 -57.75 16.56
N TRP A 39 -8.23 -57.12 15.44
CA TRP A 39 -9.59 -57.20 14.91
C TRP A 39 -9.56 -57.71 13.46
N LEU A 40 -10.56 -58.50 13.09
CA LEU A 40 -10.87 -58.77 11.68
C LEU A 40 -11.99 -57.83 11.25
N LYS A 41 -11.78 -57.10 10.15
CA LYS A 41 -12.80 -56.21 9.55
C LYS A 41 -13.20 -56.73 8.17
N ARG A 42 -14.50 -56.73 7.90
CA ARG A 42 -15.06 -57.13 6.60
C ARG A 42 -14.95 -56.01 5.57
N LYS A 43 -14.35 -56.28 4.40
CA LYS A 43 -14.05 -55.27 3.37
C LYS A 43 -15.26 -54.97 2.46
N SER A 44 -16.04 -55.99 2.13
CA SER A 44 -17.20 -55.94 1.24
C SER A 44 -18.22 -57.00 1.67
N ASN A 45 -19.45 -56.95 1.15
CA ASN A 45 -20.45 -58.01 1.38
C ASN A 45 -19.99 -59.30 0.66
N GLY A 46 -19.12 -60.08 1.31
CA GLY A 46 -18.49 -61.27 0.73
C GLY A 46 -17.47 -61.92 1.66
N SER A 47 -16.65 -62.84 1.16
CA SER A 47 -15.63 -63.60 1.92
C SER A 47 -14.32 -62.83 2.16
N ASP A 48 -14.27 -61.54 1.80
CA ASP A 48 -13.06 -60.74 1.83
C ASP A 48 -12.85 -60.11 3.23
N TRP A 49 -11.88 -60.67 3.96
CA TRP A 49 -11.47 -60.20 5.30
C TRP A 49 -10.04 -59.67 5.25
N LEU A 50 -9.79 -58.54 5.93
CA LEU A 50 -8.46 -58.01 6.12
C LEU A 50 -8.06 -58.19 7.59
N SER A 51 -6.92 -58.82 7.87
CA SER A 51 -6.33 -58.79 9.21
C SER A 51 -5.72 -57.42 9.44
N THR A 52 -6.27 -56.65 10.37
CA THR A 52 -5.65 -55.41 10.80
C THR A 52 -5.29 -55.50 12.28
N THR A 53 -4.06 -55.11 12.61
CA THR A 53 -3.64 -54.98 14.00
C THR A 53 -4.03 -53.56 14.42
N LEU A 54 -5.10 -53.42 15.20
CA LEU A 54 -5.41 -52.16 15.87
C LEU A 54 -4.60 -52.12 17.18
N VAL A 55 -3.51 -51.38 17.21
CA VAL A 55 -2.80 -51.16 18.48
C VAL A 55 -3.59 -50.14 19.28
N ASP A 56 -4.47 -50.60 20.15
CA ASP A 56 -5.25 -49.79 21.09
C ASP A 56 -4.47 -49.61 22.42
N GLY A 57 -3.31 -48.95 22.33
CA GLY A 57 -2.34 -48.89 23.42
C GLY A 57 -2.62 -47.77 24.42
N ILE A 58 -3.51 -47.98 25.38
CA ILE A 58 -3.54 -47.17 26.62
C ILE A 58 -2.26 -47.43 27.45
N GLY A 59 -1.59 -46.39 27.90
CA GLY A 59 -0.58 -46.46 28.96
C GLY A 59 -1.11 -45.75 30.20
N VAL A 60 -1.35 -46.48 31.29
CA VAL A 60 -1.75 -45.92 32.59
C VAL A 60 -0.74 -46.38 33.62
N ASP A 61 0.15 -45.51 34.07
CA ASP A 61 1.08 -45.81 35.16
C ASP A 61 0.35 -45.94 36.51
N GLY A 62 0.93 -46.64 37.48
CA GLY A 62 0.37 -46.92 38.81
C GLY A 62 0.34 -45.74 39.79
N SER A 63 0.66 -44.52 39.36
CA SER A 63 0.63 -43.31 40.20
C SER A 63 -0.74 -42.59 40.23
N PHE A 64 -1.78 -43.16 39.60
CA PHE A 64 -3.09 -42.54 39.35
C PHE A 64 -4.19 -42.83 40.39
N LEU A 65 -3.88 -42.87 41.70
CA LEU A 65 -4.86 -43.16 42.76
C LEU A 65 -5.86 -42.03 43.08
N THR A 66 -5.84 -40.91 42.35
CA THR A 66 -6.86 -39.83 42.46
C THR A 66 -7.30 -39.33 41.09
N PRO A 67 -8.53 -39.63 40.64
CA PRO A 67 -9.12 -39.04 39.44
C PRO A 67 -9.30 -37.52 39.63
N GLY A 68 -8.62 -36.69 38.82
CA GLY A 68 -8.78 -35.22 38.83
C GLY A 68 -7.49 -34.39 38.87
N VAL A 69 -6.33 -35.03 39.01
CA VAL A 69 -5.01 -34.36 39.00
C VAL A 69 -4.18 -34.84 37.81
N ASP A 70 -4.27 -34.07 36.71
CA ASP A 70 -3.29 -33.86 35.64
C ASP A 70 -2.51 -35.05 35.05
N SER A 71 -3.10 -35.71 34.03
CA SER A 71 -2.48 -36.17 32.76
C SER A 71 -3.19 -37.41 32.18
N LYS A 72 -4.30 -37.21 31.44
CA LYS A 72 -5.01 -38.30 30.76
C LYS A 72 -4.59 -38.42 29.29
N THR A 73 -3.39 -38.89 28.98
CA THR A 73 -2.99 -39.10 27.58
C THR A 73 -3.63 -40.38 27.01
N TRP A 74 -4.52 -40.24 26.02
CA TRP A 74 -5.06 -41.34 25.22
C TRP A 74 -4.59 -41.22 23.77
N TRP A 75 -4.52 -42.30 23.00
CA TRP A 75 -4.33 -42.25 21.55
C TRP A 75 -5.05 -43.39 20.84
N GLU A 76 -5.57 -43.13 19.64
CA GLU A 76 -6.25 -44.07 18.77
C GLU A 76 -5.69 -43.91 17.36
N ARG A 77 -5.52 -45.02 16.62
CA ARG A 77 -5.09 -45.00 15.22
C ARG A 77 -6.16 -45.67 14.37
N ASP A 78 -6.72 -44.94 13.41
CA ASP A 78 -7.59 -45.54 12.40
C ASP A 78 -6.73 -46.37 11.43
N PRO A 79 -6.92 -47.70 11.37
CA PRO A 79 -6.14 -48.58 10.52
C PRO A 79 -6.45 -48.43 9.03
N ALA A 80 -7.57 -47.81 8.66
CA ALA A 80 -7.95 -47.59 7.27
C ALA A 80 -7.39 -46.28 6.70
N THR A 81 -7.29 -45.24 7.54
CA THR A 81 -6.86 -43.89 7.10
C THR A 81 -5.47 -43.52 7.60
N GLY A 82 -4.89 -44.26 8.55
CA GLY A 82 -3.58 -43.98 9.13
C GLY A 82 -3.56 -42.79 10.10
N ASN A 83 -4.70 -42.10 10.27
CA ASN A 83 -4.86 -40.98 11.18
C ASN A 83 -4.67 -41.42 12.62
N GLN A 84 -3.98 -40.60 13.41
CA GLN A 84 -3.75 -40.84 14.82
C GLN A 84 -4.36 -39.69 15.63
N THR A 85 -5.39 -39.99 16.42
CA THR A 85 -5.91 -39.07 17.44
C THR A 85 -5.21 -39.35 18.76
N TRP A 86 -4.94 -38.33 19.55
CA TRP A 86 -4.46 -38.47 20.92
C TRP A 86 -4.75 -37.21 21.71
N GLY A 87 -4.95 -37.28 23.01
CA GLY A 87 -5.39 -36.10 23.75
C GLY A 87 -5.16 -36.21 25.24
N THR A 88 -5.29 -35.10 25.94
CA THR A 88 -5.40 -35.05 27.40
C THR A 88 -6.88 -34.99 27.81
N GLY A 89 -7.18 -34.99 29.11
CA GLY A 89 -8.56 -34.82 29.60
C GLY A 89 -9.22 -33.51 29.15
N ASN A 90 -8.43 -32.53 28.71
CA ASN A 90 -8.88 -31.18 28.34
C ASN A 90 -8.59 -30.81 26.87
N THR A 91 -7.81 -31.61 26.13
CA THR A 91 -7.41 -31.31 24.74
C THR A 91 -7.45 -32.55 23.86
N VAL A 92 -8.00 -32.45 22.65
CA VAL A 92 -7.94 -33.51 21.64
C VAL A 92 -6.99 -33.07 20.55
N GLN A 93 -5.95 -33.86 20.29
CA GLN A 93 -4.99 -33.64 19.21
C GLN A 93 -5.20 -34.68 18.10
N LEU A 94 -5.08 -34.25 16.86
CA LEU A 94 -5.22 -35.08 15.66
C LEU A 94 -3.94 -34.93 14.83
N THR A 95 -3.29 -36.06 14.55
CA THR A 95 -2.20 -36.17 13.57
C THR A 95 -2.77 -36.80 12.31
N LEU A 96 -2.82 -36.01 11.23
CA LEU A 96 -3.25 -36.45 9.90
C LEU A 96 -2.01 -36.84 9.08
N ASN A 97 -1.97 -38.09 8.62
CA ASN A 97 -0.88 -38.77 7.91
C ASN A 97 0.41 -39.04 8.72
N GLY A 98 0.91 -40.28 8.60
CA GLY A 98 2.06 -40.81 9.36
C GLY A 98 3.43 -40.20 8.98
N PRO A 99 4.49 -40.51 9.76
CA PRO A 99 5.75 -39.79 9.77
C PRO A 99 6.58 -39.89 8.47
N ILE A 100 7.16 -38.77 8.05
CA ILE A 100 8.39 -38.74 7.25
C ILE A 100 9.57 -38.77 8.26
N PRO A 101 10.54 -39.69 8.14
CA PRO A 101 11.68 -39.73 9.05
C PRO A 101 12.43 -38.39 9.10
N GLY A 102 12.51 -37.78 10.29
CA GLY A 102 13.28 -36.55 10.54
C GLY A 102 12.48 -35.24 10.54
N VAL A 103 11.16 -35.25 10.33
CA VAL A 103 10.31 -34.04 10.34
C VAL A 103 9.25 -34.17 11.46
N PRO A 104 9.13 -33.22 12.41
CA PRO A 104 8.04 -33.23 13.38
C PRO A 104 6.69 -33.01 12.69
N ASN A 105 5.68 -33.81 13.05
CA ASN A 105 4.36 -33.75 12.44
C ASN A 105 3.60 -32.49 12.88
N PRO A 106 2.87 -31.81 11.95
CA PRO A 106 1.88 -30.83 12.35
C PRO A 106 0.77 -31.53 13.13
N THR A 107 0.58 -31.11 14.38
CA THR A 107 -0.52 -31.59 15.23
C THR A 107 -1.62 -30.54 15.24
N LEU A 108 -2.85 -30.95 14.92
CA LEU A 108 -4.03 -30.12 15.11
C LEU A 108 -4.55 -30.37 16.52
N GLU A 109 -4.46 -29.37 17.39
CA GLU A 109 -5.02 -29.42 18.73
C GLU A 109 -6.37 -28.69 18.77
N ILE A 110 -7.40 -29.34 19.30
CA ILE A 110 -8.75 -28.80 19.52
C ILE A 110 -8.97 -28.72 21.03
N ASN A 111 -9.12 -27.50 21.56
CA ASN A 111 -9.33 -27.23 22.99
C ASN A 111 -10.68 -26.53 23.20
N SER A 112 -11.45 -26.92 24.21
CA SER A 112 -12.79 -26.39 24.50
C SER A 112 -12.98 -25.84 25.91
N GLN A 113 -11.90 -25.56 26.66
CA GLN A 113 -12.02 -24.94 27.99
C GLN A 113 -11.53 -23.48 28.01
N ASP A 114 -12.15 -22.70 28.89
CA ASP A 114 -12.11 -21.24 29.08
C ASP A 114 -10.84 -20.51 28.62
N ASN A 115 -11.02 -19.42 27.84
CA ASN A 115 -9.98 -18.53 27.30
C ASN A 115 -8.88 -19.20 26.43
N GLY A 116 -9.10 -20.42 25.95
CA GLY A 116 -8.23 -21.12 25.00
C GLY A 116 -8.59 -20.91 23.53
N TRP A 117 -7.63 -21.14 22.62
CA TRP A 117 -7.89 -21.18 21.18
C TRP A 117 -8.61 -22.47 20.80
N LEU A 118 -9.72 -22.36 20.06
CA LEU A 118 -10.53 -23.52 19.62
C LEU A 118 -9.73 -24.53 18.79
N MET A 119 -8.73 -24.05 18.03
CA MET A 119 -7.84 -24.85 17.20
C MET A 119 -6.44 -24.24 17.22
N SER A 120 -5.40 -25.04 17.48
CA SER A 120 -4.01 -24.62 17.36
C SER A 120 -3.16 -25.63 16.60
N THR A 121 -2.28 -25.13 15.73
CA THR A 121 -1.24 -25.95 15.09
C THR A 121 0.06 -25.74 15.83
N ARG A 122 0.69 -26.82 16.30
CA ARG A 122 2.01 -26.73 16.96
C ARG A 122 3.07 -27.41 16.11
N GLY A 123 4.16 -26.69 15.83
CA GLY A 123 5.38 -27.27 15.29
C GLY A 123 6.62 -26.57 15.86
N ARG A 124 7.76 -27.25 15.77
CA ARG A 124 9.04 -26.76 16.29
C ARG A 124 9.83 -26.12 15.15
N ALA A 125 10.33 -24.90 15.36
CA ALA A 125 11.26 -24.26 14.45
C ALA A 125 12.70 -24.63 14.82
N PHE A 126 13.51 -25.04 13.83
CA PHE A 126 14.94 -25.38 13.99
C PHE A 126 15.87 -24.41 13.25
N SER A 127 15.30 -23.46 12.53
CA SER A 127 15.95 -22.45 11.69
C SER A 127 14.98 -21.29 11.43
N THR A 128 15.51 -20.15 10.99
CA THR A 128 14.69 -19.05 10.45
C THR A 128 13.90 -19.52 9.23
N GLY A 129 12.69 -18.97 9.05
CA GLY A 129 11.81 -19.31 7.94
C GLY A 129 10.95 -20.57 8.13
N ASN A 130 11.09 -21.30 9.25
CA ASN A 130 10.18 -22.40 9.55
C ASN A 130 8.77 -21.87 9.80
N ILE A 131 7.78 -22.54 9.19
CA ILE A 131 6.38 -22.14 9.24
C ILE A 131 5.53 -23.19 9.92
N ASN A 132 4.58 -22.74 10.75
CA ASN A 132 3.54 -23.59 11.34
C ASN A 132 2.19 -22.91 11.15
N GLY A 133 1.29 -23.56 10.41
CA GLY A 133 0.03 -22.95 10.02
C GLY A 133 -0.94 -23.91 9.36
N ILE A 134 -2.01 -23.34 8.84
CA ILE A 134 -3.12 -24.04 8.20
C ILE A 134 -3.10 -23.75 6.70
N LYS A 135 -3.19 -24.80 5.88
CA LYS A 135 -3.32 -24.72 4.43
C LYS A 135 -4.76 -24.98 4.01
N PHE A 136 -5.21 -24.19 3.03
CA PHE A 136 -6.49 -24.34 2.36
C PHE A 136 -6.22 -24.64 0.90
N TYR A 137 -6.62 -25.83 0.45
CA TYR A 137 -6.43 -26.28 -0.92
C TYR A 137 -7.65 -25.88 -1.76
N SER A 138 -7.40 -25.37 -2.96
CA SER A 138 -8.45 -24.99 -3.92
C SER A 138 -7.96 -25.35 -5.32
N GLY A 139 -8.31 -26.55 -5.79
CA GLY A 139 -7.90 -27.10 -7.08
C GLY A 139 -8.79 -28.29 -7.48
N TYR A 140 -8.77 -28.65 -8.77
CA TYR A 140 -9.39 -29.89 -9.26
C TYR A 140 -8.50 -31.09 -8.87
N GLU A 141 -9.07 -32.29 -8.87
CA GLU A 141 -8.48 -33.54 -8.37
C GLU A 141 -6.97 -33.65 -8.70
N ASP A 142 -6.16 -33.94 -7.67
CA ASP A 142 -4.69 -34.12 -7.66
C ASP A 142 -3.78 -32.88 -7.65
N ASP A 143 -4.33 -31.66 -7.69
CA ASP A 143 -3.53 -30.42 -7.66
C ASP A 143 -3.19 -29.98 -6.21
N TYR A 144 -2.47 -30.82 -5.45
CA TYR A 144 -1.95 -30.53 -4.08
C TYR A 144 -0.98 -29.34 -4.04
N GLU A 145 -0.70 -28.79 -5.20
CA GLU A 145 0.18 -27.69 -5.45
C GLU A 145 -0.54 -26.33 -5.37
N LYS A 146 -1.86 -26.26 -5.25
CA LYS A 146 -2.60 -25.00 -5.19
C LYS A 146 -3.19 -24.77 -3.80
N TRP A 147 -2.47 -24.03 -2.96
CA TRP A 147 -2.92 -23.69 -1.62
C TRP A 147 -2.69 -22.21 -1.28
N SER A 148 -3.60 -21.71 -0.45
CA SER A 148 -3.45 -20.48 0.33
C SER A 148 -3.41 -20.85 1.82
N GLY A 149 -2.91 -19.98 2.68
CA GLY A 149 -2.73 -20.37 4.08
C GLY A 149 -2.41 -19.21 5.01
N ILE A 150 -2.50 -19.51 6.30
CA ILE A 150 -2.11 -18.61 7.38
C ILE A 150 -1.12 -19.38 8.24
N ALA A 151 0.03 -18.80 8.53
CA ALA A 151 1.06 -19.45 9.32
C ALA A 151 1.76 -18.50 10.27
N SER A 152 2.18 -19.03 11.41
CA SER A 152 3.28 -18.45 12.17
C SER A 152 4.60 -18.76 11.46
N VAL A 153 5.55 -17.84 11.49
CA VAL A 153 6.88 -18.01 10.91
C VAL A 153 7.96 -17.65 11.94
N ALA A 154 8.96 -18.51 12.09
CA ALA A 154 10.10 -18.24 12.94
C ALA A 154 11.02 -17.21 12.27
N GLU A 155 11.16 -16.02 12.89
CA GLU A 155 12.03 -14.96 12.38
C GLU A 155 13.46 -15.06 12.95
N ASP A 156 13.64 -15.87 13.99
CA ASP A 156 14.92 -16.14 14.65
C ASP A 156 14.91 -17.58 15.24
N ILE A 157 16.08 -18.17 15.38
CA ILE A 157 16.31 -19.59 15.73
C ILE A 157 16.05 -19.87 17.22
N TYR A 158 16.00 -18.83 18.06
CA TYR A 158 15.90 -18.99 19.52
C TYR A 158 14.92 -18.05 20.23
N SER A 159 14.49 -16.95 19.60
CA SER A 159 13.51 -16.07 20.20
C SER A 159 12.10 -16.56 19.86
N ASN A 160 11.18 -16.50 20.84
CA ASN A 160 9.74 -16.82 20.68
C ASN A 160 9.02 -15.80 19.77
N HIS A 161 9.74 -15.21 18.81
CA HIS A 161 9.35 -14.11 17.96
C HIS A 161 8.84 -14.72 16.66
N THR A 162 7.57 -15.09 16.68
CA THR A 162 6.89 -15.56 15.49
C THR A 162 6.18 -14.40 14.82
N GLY A 163 6.53 -14.16 13.56
CA GLY A 163 5.70 -13.34 12.68
C GLY A 163 4.43 -14.11 12.29
N LEU A 164 3.42 -13.40 11.81
CA LEU A 164 2.22 -13.97 11.20
C LEU A 164 2.28 -13.72 9.68
N THR A 165 2.13 -14.77 8.88
CA THR A 165 2.17 -14.68 7.41
C THR A 165 0.90 -15.19 6.77
N LEU A 166 0.54 -14.52 5.66
CA LEU A 166 -0.55 -14.91 4.77
C LEU A 166 0.05 -15.35 3.43
N TYR A 167 -0.34 -16.54 2.99
CA TYR A 167 0.08 -17.13 1.74
C TYR A 167 -1.07 -17.13 0.75
N SER A 168 -0.76 -16.81 -0.50
CA SER A 168 -1.62 -17.06 -1.65
C SER A 168 -0.80 -17.69 -2.76
N ASN A 169 -1.34 -18.75 -3.35
CA ASN A 169 -0.68 -19.55 -4.38
C ASN A 169 0.76 -19.92 -3.99
N LYS A 170 0.93 -20.54 -2.81
CA LYS A 170 2.22 -20.95 -2.21
C LYS A 170 3.23 -19.86 -1.85
N THR A 171 2.93 -18.60 -2.15
CA THR A 171 3.87 -17.50 -1.93
C THR A 171 3.39 -16.63 -0.78
N GLU A 172 4.32 -16.20 0.08
CA GLU A 172 4.02 -15.23 1.11
C GLU A 172 3.61 -13.92 0.46
N LYS A 173 2.46 -13.38 0.84
CA LYS A 173 1.93 -12.11 0.33
C LYS A 173 1.94 -11.03 1.38
N VAL A 174 1.65 -11.39 2.62
CA VAL A 174 1.60 -10.45 3.75
C VAL A 174 2.32 -11.07 4.94
N ARG A 175 3.06 -10.24 5.67
CA ARG A 175 3.70 -10.55 6.93
C ARG A 175 3.37 -9.49 7.97
N ILE A 176 3.07 -9.90 9.19
CA ILE A 176 3.23 -9.08 10.39
C ILE A 176 4.45 -9.64 11.10
N ALA A 177 5.56 -8.90 11.07
CA ALA A 177 6.79 -9.30 11.72
C ALA A 177 6.63 -9.27 13.25
N ALA A 178 7.50 -9.97 13.97
CA ALA A 178 7.42 -10.06 15.43
C ALA A 178 7.57 -8.69 16.14
N ASN A 179 8.17 -7.71 15.46
CA ASN A 179 8.27 -6.31 15.92
C ASN A 179 7.01 -5.46 15.62
N GLY A 180 5.97 -6.07 15.03
CA GLY A 180 4.70 -5.44 14.68
C GLY A 180 4.68 -4.71 13.34
N ASN A 181 5.76 -4.75 12.55
CA ASN A 181 5.78 -4.15 11.23
C ASN A 181 5.03 -5.03 10.21
N VAL A 182 4.28 -4.42 9.30
CA VAL A 182 3.51 -5.14 8.27
C VAL A 182 4.24 -5.03 6.93
N GLY A 183 4.56 -6.16 6.32
CA GLY A 183 5.07 -6.26 4.95
C GLY A 183 3.99 -6.77 3.99
N ILE A 184 3.83 -6.15 2.83
CA ILE A 184 3.07 -6.67 1.70
C ILE A 184 4.05 -6.84 0.54
N GLY A 185 4.24 -8.07 0.06
CA GLY A 185 5.23 -8.38 -0.98
C GLY A 185 6.69 -8.39 -0.50
N THR A 186 6.97 -8.19 0.79
CA THR A 186 8.31 -8.28 1.38
C THR A 186 8.31 -9.10 2.67
N THR A 187 9.39 -9.84 2.92
CA THR A 187 9.61 -10.63 4.14
C THR A 187 10.39 -9.88 5.22
N ASN A 188 10.89 -8.67 4.92
CA ASN A 188 11.71 -7.88 5.84
C ASN A 188 11.24 -6.41 5.88
N PRO A 189 10.08 -6.11 6.47
CA PRO A 189 9.55 -4.76 6.52
C PRO A 189 10.39 -3.86 7.45
N GLY A 190 11.08 -2.88 6.86
CA GLY A 190 11.91 -1.91 7.58
C GLY A 190 11.09 -0.84 8.32
N GLU A 191 9.86 -0.59 7.88
CA GLU A 191 8.94 0.41 8.44
C GLU A 191 7.66 -0.24 8.97
N LYS A 192 6.81 0.53 9.67
CA LYS A 192 5.53 0.02 10.22
C LYS A 192 4.61 -0.60 9.16
N LEU A 193 4.62 -0.06 7.94
CA LEU A 193 4.01 -0.66 6.76
C LEU A 193 5.00 -0.55 5.60
N SER A 194 5.44 -1.68 5.06
CA SER A 194 6.27 -1.77 3.86
C SER A 194 5.49 -2.50 2.77
N ILE A 195 5.34 -1.88 1.60
CA ILE A 195 4.70 -2.49 0.43
C ILE A 195 5.74 -2.51 -0.67
N ASP A 196 6.10 -3.71 -1.13
CA ASP A 196 7.16 -3.94 -2.10
C ASP A 196 6.62 -4.72 -3.32
N SER A 197 7.11 -4.38 -4.50
CA SER A 197 6.76 -5.01 -5.78
C SER A 197 7.95 -4.98 -6.71
N GLN A 198 8.25 -6.11 -7.33
CA GLN A 198 9.27 -6.21 -8.39
C GLN A 198 8.70 -5.92 -9.78
N GLU A 199 7.38 -5.75 -9.89
CA GLU A 199 6.68 -5.45 -11.15
C GLU A 199 6.30 -3.98 -11.24
N ASN A 200 6.24 -3.46 -12.48
CA ASN A 200 5.75 -2.12 -12.77
C ASN A 200 4.26 -2.00 -12.45
N GLY A 201 3.88 -1.03 -11.60
CA GLY A 201 2.49 -0.78 -11.27
C GLY A 201 2.32 0.17 -10.09
N TRP A 202 1.07 0.50 -9.77
CA TRP A 202 0.73 1.27 -8.58
C TRP A 202 0.70 0.34 -7.36
N LEU A 203 1.53 0.62 -6.36
CA LEU A 203 1.58 -0.18 -5.13
C LEU A 203 0.30 -0.08 -4.30
N ILE A 204 -0.34 1.09 -4.30
CA ILE A 204 -1.56 1.37 -3.55
C ILE A 204 -2.56 2.01 -4.51
N SER A 205 -3.74 1.41 -4.61
CA SER A 205 -4.89 2.01 -5.28
C SER A 205 -5.93 2.40 -4.24
N MET A 206 -6.24 3.69 -4.16
CA MET A 206 -7.26 4.22 -3.28
C MET A 206 -8.40 4.77 -4.15
N ARG A 207 -9.61 4.26 -3.97
CA ARG A 207 -10.77 4.66 -4.79
C ARG A 207 -11.86 5.28 -3.93
N GLY A 208 -12.10 6.57 -4.12
CA GLY A 208 -13.32 7.26 -3.68
C GLY A 208 -14.37 7.27 -4.79
N ARG A 209 -15.66 7.22 -4.43
CA ARG A 209 -16.76 7.46 -5.38
C ARG A 209 -17.13 8.93 -5.34
N ALA A 210 -16.86 9.64 -6.43
CA ALA A 210 -17.23 11.03 -6.58
C ALA A 210 -18.63 11.15 -7.21
N HIS A 211 -19.60 11.56 -6.41
CA HIS A 211 -20.95 11.85 -6.88
C HIS A 211 -21.16 13.35 -7.13
N GLN A 212 -20.28 14.21 -6.59
CA GLN A 212 -20.34 15.66 -6.68
C GLN A 212 -18.92 16.25 -6.69
N ALA A 213 -18.81 17.50 -7.15
CA ALA A 213 -17.58 18.28 -7.02
C ALA A 213 -17.15 18.41 -5.55
N GLY A 214 -15.85 18.32 -5.28
CA GLY A 214 -15.29 18.38 -3.93
C GLY A 214 -15.23 17.03 -3.20
N ASN A 215 -15.90 15.98 -3.71
CA ASN A 215 -15.67 14.63 -3.20
C ASN A 215 -14.19 14.27 -3.36
N LEU A 216 -13.59 13.73 -2.30
CA LEU A 216 -12.17 13.44 -2.28
C LEU A 216 -11.85 12.07 -1.72
N ASN A 217 -10.66 11.60 -2.06
CA ASN A 217 -10.04 10.44 -1.45
C ASN A 217 -8.52 10.66 -1.38
N GLY A 218 -7.89 10.33 -0.26
CA GLY A 218 -6.50 10.69 -0.04
C GLY A 218 -5.94 10.19 1.28
N LEU A 219 -4.70 10.57 1.54
CA LEU A 219 -3.93 10.22 2.72
C LEU A 219 -3.80 11.43 3.64
N LYS A 220 -4.17 11.24 4.92
CA LYS A 220 -4.02 12.25 5.97
C LYS A 220 -2.83 11.91 6.86
N PHE A 221 -2.10 12.94 7.25
CA PHE A 221 -0.97 12.90 8.17
C PHE A 221 -1.30 13.79 9.37
N TYR A 222 -1.54 13.19 10.52
CA TYR A 222 -1.86 13.90 11.76
C TYR A 222 -0.58 14.28 12.51
N SER A 223 -0.56 15.46 13.11
CA SER A 223 0.56 15.96 13.92
C SER A 223 0.12 16.69 15.21
N GLY A 224 -1.16 16.56 15.58
CA GLY A 224 -1.72 17.13 16.81
C GLY A 224 -1.38 16.34 18.08
N TYR A 225 -1.79 16.89 19.23
CA TYR A 225 -1.81 16.17 20.51
C TYR A 225 -2.89 15.09 20.48
N GLU A 226 -2.87 14.16 21.44
CA GLU A 226 -3.85 13.06 21.53
C GLU A 226 -5.29 13.58 21.33
N ASP A 227 -6.04 12.90 20.45
CA ASP A 227 -7.41 13.21 20.02
C ASP A 227 -7.64 14.51 19.23
N ASP A 228 -6.60 15.27 18.87
CA ASP A 228 -6.72 16.44 17.99
C ASP A 228 -6.70 16.06 16.50
N PHE A 229 -7.85 15.60 16.00
CA PHE A 229 -8.05 15.26 14.58
C PHE A 229 -8.13 16.47 13.65
N GLN A 230 -7.96 17.69 14.16
CA GLN A 230 -8.03 18.92 13.38
C GLN A 230 -6.63 19.35 12.87
N LYS A 231 -5.54 18.79 13.43
CA LYS A 231 -4.17 19.08 12.99
C LYS A 231 -3.67 18.00 12.05
N TRP A 232 -3.97 18.18 10.77
CA TRP A 232 -3.47 17.32 9.71
C TRP A 232 -3.05 18.08 8.45
N ALA A 233 -2.08 17.48 7.76
CA ALA A 233 -1.76 17.74 6.37
C ALA A 233 -2.15 16.53 5.53
N GLY A 234 -2.33 16.69 4.22
CA GLY A 234 -2.76 15.56 3.39
C GLY A 234 -2.55 15.76 1.92
N ILE A 235 -2.60 14.65 1.20
CA ILE A 235 -2.57 14.60 -0.27
C ILE A 235 -3.85 13.91 -0.69
N ALA A 236 -4.61 14.54 -1.58
CA ALA A 236 -5.88 13.98 -2.01
C ALA A 236 -6.15 14.18 -3.50
N SER A 237 -6.89 13.22 -4.02
CA SER A 237 -7.55 13.24 -5.31
C SER A 237 -8.95 13.85 -5.10
N VAL A 238 -9.28 14.94 -5.78
CA VAL A 238 -10.53 15.71 -5.57
C VAL A 238 -11.29 15.84 -6.89
N ALA A 239 -12.55 15.42 -6.92
CA ALA A 239 -13.41 15.57 -8.08
C ALA A 239 -13.71 17.05 -8.37
N GLU A 240 -13.58 17.45 -9.63
CA GLU A 240 -13.77 18.85 -10.04
C GLU A 240 -15.20 19.13 -10.54
N ASP A 241 -15.95 18.11 -10.94
CA ASP A 241 -17.35 18.23 -11.33
C ASP A 241 -18.16 16.98 -10.90
N VAL A 242 -19.47 17.06 -11.02
CA VAL A 242 -20.40 15.95 -10.80
C VAL A 242 -20.14 14.88 -11.86
N HIS A 243 -19.80 13.66 -11.43
CA HIS A 243 -19.43 12.54 -12.32
C HIS A 243 -18.23 12.79 -13.24
N SER A 244 -17.32 13.73 -12.90
CA SER A 244 -16.19 14.06 -13.78
C SER A 244 -15.17 12.94 -13.89
N ASN A 245 -14.61 12.79 -15.09
CA ASN A 245 -13.31 12.14 -15.32
C ASN A 245 -12.13 13.05 -14.93
N HIS A 246 -12.40 14.32 -14.63
CA HIS A 246 -11.39 15.28 -14.20
C HIS A 246 -11.29 15.28 -12.69
N THR A 247 -10.09 15.00 -12.22
CA THR A 247 -9.78 14.91 -10.80
C THR A 247 -8.50 15.67 -10.56
N ALA A 248 -8.54 16.58 -9.60
CA ALA A 248 -7.38 17.32 -9.17
C ALA A 248 -6.51 16.51 -8.21
N LEU A 249 -5.20 16.74 -8.26
CA LEU A 249 -4.29 16.42 -7.19
C LEU A 249 -4.15 17.64 -6.27
N THR A 250 -4.35 17.45 -4.97
CA THR A 250 -4.39 18.56 -4.01
C THR A 250 -3.52 18.29 -2.80
N LEU A 251 -2.97 19.38 -2.25
CA LEU A 251 -2.22 19.38 -0.99
C LEU A 251 -2.97 20.22 0.04
N TYR A 252 -3.22 19.60 1.20
CA TYR A 252 -3.86 20.22 2.34
C TYR A 252 -2.85 20.49 3.44
N THR A 253 -2.93 21.67 4.05
CA THR A 253 -2.30 21.94 5.35
C THR A 253 -3.28 22.68 6.23
N ASN A 254 -3.27 22.35 7.52
CA ASN A 254 -4.23 22.89 8.49
C ASN A 254 -5.66 22.79 7.97
N GLN A 255 -6.01 21.61 7.42
CA GLN A 255 -7.35 21.27 6.92
C GLN A 255 -7.88 22.10 5.73
N THR A 256 -7.01 22.88 5.09
CA THR A 256 -7.40 23.72 3.95
C THR A 256 -6.54 23.38 2.76
N GLU A 257 -7.16 23.36 1.58
CA GLU A 257 -6.46 23.19 0.32
C GLU A 257 -5.52 24.38 0.10
N LYS A 258 -4.23 24.10 -0.09
CA LYS A 258 -3.21 25.14 -0.32
C LYS A 258 -2.70 25.13 -1.75
N LEU A 259 -2.61 23.96 -2.35
CA LEU A 259 -2.13 23.76 -3.71
C LEU A 259 -3.00 22.73 -4.42
N ARG A 260 -3.26 22.99 -5.69
CA ARG A 260 -3.98 22.11 -6.61
C ARG A 260 -3.25 21.99 -7.93
N VAL A 261 -3.28 20.80 -8.52
CA VAL A 261 -3.10 20.58 -9.95
C VAL A 261 -4.43 20.05 -10.48
N THR A 262 -5.08 20.79 -11.38
CA THR A 262 -6.38 20.41 -11.96
C THR A 262 -6.24 19.20 -12.89
N GLY A 263 -7.36 18.59 -13.28
CA GLY A 263 -7.36 17.55 -14.31
C GLY A 263 -6.81 18.02 -15.66
N ASN A 264 -6.79 19.34 -15.92
CA ASN A 264 -6.21 19.96 -17.11
C ASN A 264 -4.71 20.28 -16.97
N GLY A 265 -4.12 19.98 -15.80
CA GLY A 265 -2.71 20.22 -15.50
C GLY A 265 -2.38 21.66 -15.09
N ASP A 266 -3.37 22.48 -14.70
CA ASP A 266 -3.14 23.85 -14.24
C ASP A 266 -2.87 23.86 -12.73
N VAL A 267 -1.88 24.63 -12.30
CA VAL A 267 -1.44 24.70 -10.90
C VAL A 267 -2.06 25.92 -10.22
N GLY A 268 -2.82 25.71 -9.15
CA GLY A 268 -3.35 26.75 -8.27
C GLY A 268 -2.62 26.77 -6.94
N ILE A 269 -2.15 27.94 -6.49
CA ILE A 269 -1.64 28.17 -5.13
C ILE A 269 -2.54 29.20 -4.46
N GLY A 270 -3.26 28.79 -3.41
CA GLY A 270 -4.25 29.62 -2.72
C GLY A 270 -5.52 29.94 -3.54
N THR A 271 -5.74 29.22 -4.66
CA THR A 271 -6.94 29.30 -5.49
C THR A 271 -7.33 27.91 -5.99
N ILE A 272 -8.64 27.64 -6.04
CA ILE A 272 -9.21 26.38 -6.56
C ILE A 272 -9.59 26.50 -8.05
N SER A 273 -9.51 27.70 -8.62
CA SER A 273 -9.87 27.99 -10.00
C SER A 273 -8.71 28.70 -10.69
N PRO A 274 -7.61 27.99 -10.98
CA PRO A 274 -6.51 28.57 -11.76
C PRO A 274 -7.03 29.00 -13.13
N LYS A 275 -6.64 30.21 -13.56
CA LYS A 275 -6.98 30.78 -14.87
C LYS A 275 -5.86 30.62 -15.89
N GLU A 276 -4.66 30.35 -15.39
CA GLU A 276 -3.42 30.13 -16.14
C GLU A 276 -2.74 28.86 -15.66
N LYS A 277 -1.76 28.36 -16.43
CA LYS A 277 -0.95 27.17 -16.08
C LYS A 277 -0.38 27.23 -14.67
N LEU A 278 -0.05 28.43 -14.18
CA LEU A 278 0.26 28.70 -12.79
C LEU A 278 -0.54 29.92 -12.34
N SER A 279 -1.46 29.74 -11.39
CA SER A 279 -2.21 30.82 -10.75
C SER A 279 -1.88 30.90 -9.27
N VAL A 280 -1.42 32.06 -8.80
CA VAL A 280 -1.08 32.30 -7.40
C VAL A 280 -1.96 33.41 -6.84
N ASN A 281 -2.80 33.08 -5.86
CA ASN A 281 -3.58 34.08 -5.13
C ASN A 281 -2.76 34.62 -3.95
N GLY A 282 -1.78 35.47 -4.26
CA GLY A 282 -0.85 36.01 -3.29
C GLY A 282 0.40 36.61 -3.93
N LYS A 283 1.40 36.93 -3.11
CA LYS A 283 2.68 37.47 -3.57
C LYS A 283 3.65 36.33 -3.89
N ILE A 284 4.41 36.50 -4.97
CA ILE A 284 5.54 35.63 -5.32
C ILE A 284 6.83 36.38 -4.96
N ARG A 285 7.69 35.76 -4.15
CA ARG A 285 9.05 36.26 -3.89
C ARG A 285 10.02 35.37 -4.63
N ALA A 286 10.78 35.94 -5.54
CA ALA A 286 11.81 35.25 -6.32
C ALA A 286 13.15 35.99 -6.19
N HIS A 287 14.26 35.26 -6.29
CA HIS A 287 15.58 35.88 -6.44
C HIS A 287 15.76 36.44 -7.85
N GLU A 288 15.26 35.73 -8.86
CA GLU A 288 15.32 36.11 -10.27
C GLU A 288 14.09 35.58 -11.01
N VAL A 289 13.64 36.31 -12.03
CA VAL A 289 12.59 35.89 -12.96
C VAL A 289 13.12 36.11 -14.38
N LYS A 290 13.37 35.02 -15.11
CA LYS A 290 13.68 35.06 -16.54
C LYS A 290 12.38 34.90 -17.33
N VAL A 291 12.06 35.88 -18.15
CA VAL A 291 10.89 35.84 -19.05
C VAL A 291 11.40 35.71 -20.48
N GLU A 292 10.93 34.69 -21.18
CA GLU A 292 11.28 34.45 -22.58
C GLU A 292 10.18 35.03 -23.46
N ILE A 293 10.50 36.14 -24.14
CA ILE A 293 9.62 36.80 -25.09
C ILE A 293 10.26 36.84 -26.47
N THR A 294 9.44 36.81 -27.51
CA THR A 294 9.86 37.06 -28.89
C THR A 294 9.78 38.54 -29.23
N ASN A 295 10.47 38.98 -30.29
CA ASN A 295 10.36 40.34 -30.86
C ASN A 295 10.85 41.46 -29.92
N TRP A 296 12.12 41.38 -29.51
CA TRP A 296 12.80 42.44 -28.76
C TRP A 296 12.91 43.73 -29.58
N PRO A 297 12.76 44.93 -28.99
CA PRO A 297 12.49 46.17 -29.74
C PRO A 297 13.68 46.78 -30.52
N ASP A 298 14.79 46.07 -30.70
CA ASP A 298 16.00 46.55 -31.42
C ASP A 298 15.71 47.17 -32.80
N TYR A 299 14.59 46.79 -33.43
CA TYR A 299 14.11 47.37 -34.69
C TYR A 299 13.88 48.89 -34.62
N VAL A 300 13.70 49.48 -33.43
CA VAL A 300 13.54 50.94 -33.25
C VAL A 300 14.75 51.70 -33.79
N PHE A 301 15.94 51.09 -33.77
CA PHE A 301 17.16 51.71 -34.30
C PHE A 301 17.45 51.39 -35.77
N GLU A 302 16.59 50.62 -36.44
CA GLU A 302 16.75 50.36 -37.88
C GLU A 302 16.50 51.62 -38.71
N LYS A 303 17.22 51.75 -39.85
CA LYS A 303 17.19 52.95 -40.71
C LYS A 303 15.80 53.34 -41.24
N GLY A 304 14.86 52.41 -41.24
CA GLY A 304 13.48 52.63 -41.69
C GLY A 304 12.53 53.07 -40.57
N TYR A 305 12.92 52.94 -39.30
CA TYR A 305 12.06 53.28 -38.18
C TYR A 305 11.88 54.79 -38.06
N LYS A 306 10.63 55.22 -37.97
CA LYS A 306 10.28 56.62 -37.73
C LYS A 306 9.43 56.69 -36.47
N PRO A 307 9.98 57.17 -35.34
CA PRO A 307 9.17 57.37 -34.16
C PRO A 307 8.08 58.43 -34.47
N PRO A 308 6.95 58.43 -33.74
CA PRO A 308 5.91 59.44 -33.89
C PRO A 308 6.48 60.86 -33.82
N SER A 309 5.84 61.87 -34.44
CA SER A 309 6.30 63.25 -34.20
C SER A 309 6.00 63.68 -32.76
N LEU A 310 6.82 64.55 -32.18
CA LEU A 310 6.58 65.08 -30.84
C LEU A 310 5.22 65.79 -30.72
N ALA A 311 4.76 66.46 -31.78
CA ALA A 311 3.43 67.06 -31.82
C ALA A 311 2.30 66.02 -31.81
N ALA A 312 2.46 64.89 -32.51
CA ALA A 312 1.48 63.80 -32.46
C ALA A 312 1.47 63.13 -31.07
N LEU A 313 2.66 62.96 -30.46
CA LEU A 313 2.81 62.41 -29.12
C LEU A 313 2.17 63.32 -28.06
N GLU A 314 2.40 64.63 -28.13
CA GLU A 314 1.79 65.63 -27.24
C GLU A 314 0.26 65.61 -27.34
N ASN A 315 -0.29 65.57 -28.56
CA ASN A 315 -1.72 65.44 -28.77
C ASN A 315 -2.28 64.14 -28.18
N TYR A 316 -1.57 63.04 -28.34
CA TYR A 316 -1.97 61.75 -27.77
C TYR A 316 -1.98 61.79 -26.24
N ILE A 317 -0.91 62.26 -25.61
CA ILE A 317 -0.80 62.34 -24.14
C ILE A 317 -1.86 63.29 -23.58
N SER A 318 -2.08 64.43 -24.24
CA SER A 318 -3.09 65.41 -23.81
C SER A 318 -4.49 64.80 -23.76
N LYS A 319 -4.82 63.94 -24.73
CA LYS A 319 -6.11 63.26 -24.85
C LYS A 319 -6.24 62.02 -23.96
N ASN A 320 -5.22 61.16 -23.93
CA ASN A 320 -5.33 59.82 -23.33
C ASN A 320 -4.65 59.69 -21.95
N LYS A 321 -3.85 60.67 -21.54
CA LYS A 321 -3.14 60.70 -20.22
C LYS A 321 -2.13 59.56 -19.98
N HIS A 322 -1.81 58.76 -20.99
CA HIS A 322 -0.72 57.78 -20.98
C HIS A 322 0.05 57.79 -22.31
N LEU A 323 1.18 57.08 -22.36
CA LEU A 323 1.96 56.94 -23.58
C LEU A 323 1.28 55.99 -24.57
N PRO A 324 1.49 56.16 -25.89
CA PRO A 324 1.02 55.20 -26.88
C PRO A 324 1.52 53.78 -26.58
N GLU A 325 0.66 52.77 -26.77
CA GLU A 325 0.90 51.34 -26.53
C GLU A 325 1.08 50.93 -25.06
N ILE A 326 1.29 51.87 -24.14
CA ILE A 326 1.30 51.59 -22.71
C ILE A 326 -0.16 51.52 -22.25
N PRO A 327 -0.58 50.44 -21.56
CA PRO A 327 -1.96 50.30 -21.11
C PRO A 327 -2.33 51.41 -20.13
N SER A 328 -3.59 51.82 -20.20
CA SER A 328 -4.20 52.76 -19.27
C SER A 328 -4.39 52.15 -17.87
N GLU A 329 -4.63 52.99 -16.87
CA GLU A 329 -4.91 52.54 -15.50
C GLU A 329 -6.13 51.60 -15.44
N ASP A 330 -7.19 51.91 -16.19
CA ASP A 330 -8.40 51.09 -16.25
C ASP A 330 -8.12 49.70 -16.87
N GLU A 331 -7.31 49.65 -17.93
CA GLU A 331 -6.91 48.37 -18.55
C GLU A 331 -6.04 47.53 -17.61
N VAL A 332 -5.13 48.17 -16.87
CA VAL A 332 -4.28 47.50 -15.87
C VAL A 332 -5.12 46.98 -14.71
N ALA A 333 -6.11 47.74 -14.25
CA ALA A 333 -7.01 47.32 -13.18
C ALA A 333 -7.86 46.10 -13.56
N GLU A 334 -8.29 46.02 -14.83
CA GLU A 334 -9.12 44.92 -15.32
C GLU A 334 -8.31 43.66 -15.68
N LYS A 335 -7.19 43.83 -16.40
CA LYS A 335 -6.45 42.72 -17.03
C LYS A 335 -5.13 42.40 -16.36
N GLY A 336 -4.63 43.27 -15.50
CA GLY A 336 -3.28 43.18 -14.94
C GLY A 336 -2.20 43.57 -15.94
N ILE A 337 -0.94 43.23 -15.63
CA ILE A 337 0.23 43.54 -16.45
C ILE A 337 0.99 42.24 -16.72
N GLU A 338 1.25 41.98 -18.00
CA GLU A 338 2.18 40.94 -18.41
C GLU A 338 3.61 41.48 -18.29
N LEU A 339 4.39 40.90 -17.37
CA LEU A 339 5.72 41.40 -17.00
C LEU A 339 6.67 41.50 -18.21
N GLY A 340 6.68 40.49 -19.08
CA GLY A 340 7.54 40.45 -20.27
C GLY A 340 7.18 41.55 -21.27
N ASP A 341 5.90 41.66 -21.60
CA ASP A 341 5.42 42.65 -22.57
C ASP A 341 5.56 44.08 -22.06
N MET A 342 5.33 44.31 -20.76
CA MET A 342 5.56 45.62 -20.16
C MET A 342 7.04 46.02 -20.24
N ASN A 343 7.96 45.11 -19.89
CA ASN A 343 9.39 45.39 -20.00
C ASN A 343 9.82 45.65 -21.46
N ARG A 344 9.26 44.90 -22.42
CA ARG A 344 9.48 45.11 -23.86
C ARG A 344 9.00 46.48 -24.32
N LEU A 345 7.78 46.87 -23.94
CA LEU A 345 7.20 48.17 -24.27
C LEU A 345 7.99 49.31 -23.62
N LEU A 346 8.39 49.18 -22.35
CA LEU A 346 9.23 50.17 -21.67
C LEU A 346 10.56 50.35 -22.40
N LEU A 347 11.21 49.27 -22.82
CA LEU A 347 12.44 49.36 -23.59
C LEU A 347 12.23 50.07 -24.92
N LYS A 348 11.18 49.71 -25.68
CA LYS A 348 10.80 50.43 -26.91
C LYS A 348 10.69 51.93 -26.67
N LYS A 349 10.00 52.35 -25.60
CA LYS A 349 9.82 53.77 -25.28
C LYS A 349 11.15 54.44 -24.90
N ILE A 350 12.05 53.76 -24.20
CA ILE A 350 13.40 54.25 -23.90
C ILE A 350 14.22 54.45 -25.19
N GLU A 351 14.13 53.53 -26.15
CA GLU A 351 14.82 53.63 -27.43
C GLU A 351 14.27 54.77 -28.30
N GLU A 352 12.94 54.92 -28.37
CA GLU A 352 12.29 56.07 -29.04
C GLU A 352 12.70 57.40 -28.40
N MET A 353 12.71 57.48 -27.07
CA MET A 353 13.22 58.64 -26.34
C MET A 353 14.67 58.95 -26.69
N THR A 354 15.50 57.92 -26.85
CA THR A 354 16.90 58.08 -27.25
C THR A 354 17.03 58.69 -28.64
N ILE A 355 16.16 58.32 -29.59
CA ILE A 355 16.12 58.93 -30.92
C ILE A 355 15.78 60.43 -30.84
N TYR A 356 14.73 60.79 -30.10
CA TYR A 356 14.34 62.20 -29.92
C TYR A 356 15.46 63.02 -29.27
N LEU A 357 16.17 62.46 -28.29
CA LEU A 357 17.31 63.13 -27.64
C LEU A 357 18.47 63.37 -28.62
N ILE A 358 18.78 62.40 -29.48
CA ILE A 358 19.81 62.55 -30.51
C ILE A 358 19.41 63.64 -31.52
N GLU A 359 18.15 63.65 -31.95
CA GLU A 359 17.62 64.67 -32.87
C GLU A 359 17.67 66.06 -32.24
N MET A 360 17.15 66.21 -31.02
CA MET A 360 17.20 67.46 -30.26
C MET A 360 18.64 67.96 -30.05
N LYS A 361 19.60 67.06 -29.80
CA LYS A 361 21.02 67.46 -29.67
C LYS A 361 21.60 67.96 -31.00
N LYS A 362 21.24 67.33 -32.12
CA LYS A 362 21.64 67.79 -33.46
C LYS A 362 21.07 69.17 -33.75
N GLU A 363 19.80 69.41 -33.41
CA GLU A 363 19.16 70.72 -33.55
C GLU A 363 19.83 71.78 -32.67
N ASN A 364 20.08 71.49 -31.39
CA ASN A 364 20.78 72.40 -30.48
C ASN A 364 22.19 72.76 -30.98
N ASN A 365 22.94 71.80 -31.51
CA ASN A 365 24.26 72.07 -32.09
C ASN A 365 24.15 72.95 -33.34
N LYS A 366 23.13 72.74 -34.18
CA LYS A 366 22.85 73.58 -35.35
C LYS A 366 22.50 75.01 -34.93
N GLN A 367 21.66 75.17 -33.92
CA GLN A 367 21.32 76.47 -33.33
C GLN A 367 22.56 77.15 -32.74
N GLN A 368 23.40 76.43 -31.99
CA GLN A 368 24.64 76.98 -31.43
C GLN A 368 25.60 77.46 -32.52
N ASN A 369 25.80 76.67 -33.58
CA ASN A 369 26.63 77.07 -34.71
C ASN A 369 26.08 78.32 -35.43
N GLN A 370 24.76 78.42 -35.55
CA GLN A 370 24.10 79.62 -36.09
C GLN A 370 24.30 80.84 -35.18
N ILE A 371 24.17 80.67 -33.87
CA ILE A 371 24.43 81.71 -32.87
C ILE A 371 25.88 82.20 -32.95
N ASP A 372 26.85 81.29 -33.04
CA ASP A 372 28.27 81.64 -33.14
C ASP A 372 28.60 82.36 -34.45
N ALA A 373 27.95 81.95 -35.56
CA ALA A 373 28.08 82.65 -36.85
C ALA A 373 27.47 84.06 -36.81
N LEU A 374 26.32 84.24 -36.16
CA LEU A 374 25.68 85.55 -35.98
C LEU A 374 26.52 86.46 -35.09
N LYS A 375 27.07 85.94 -33.99
CA LYS A 375 28.00 86.69 -33.11
C LYS A 375 29.22 87.19 -33.87
N LYS A 376 29.82 86.35 -34.72
CA LYS A 376 30.96 86.77 -35.57
C LYS A 376 30.60 87.89 -36.55
N ARG A 377 29.36 87.93 -37.05
CA ARG A 377 28.87 89.00 -37.94
C ARG A 377 28.53 90.31 -37.22
N LEU A 378 28.34 90.29 -35.91
CA LEU A 378 28.07 91.48 -35.10
C LEU A 378 29.35 92.14 -34.54
N ILE A 379 30.47 91.41 -34.56
CA ILE A 379 31.78 91.86 -34.05
C ILE A 379 32.66 92.45 -35.18
N ASN A 380 32.34 92.16 -36.43
CA ASN A 380 32.85 92.85 -37.62
C ASN A 380 31.83 93.89 -38.09
#